data_AF-A0A8T5SLS6-F1
#
_entry.id   AF-A0A8T5SLS6-F1
#
_cell.length_a   1.000
_cell.length_b   1.000
_cell.length_c   1.000
_cell.angle_alpha   90.00
_cell.angle_beta   90.00
_cell.angle_gamma   90.00
#
_symmetry.space_group_name_H-M   'P 1'
#
loop_
_entity.id
_entity.type
_entity.pdbx_description
1 polymer ?
#
loop_
_entity_poly.entity_id
_entity_poly.type
_entity_poly.pdbx_seq_one_letter_code
_entity_poly.pdbx_strand_id
1 'polypeptide(L)'
;MNSSRKIMGQVGIRVLLTFVSAVALTIIGSRAWQSSFSIPAFDTLLAFLAITSAAYVYGLYRTNPSTQNAIFFAALVTQSVIFIGGVVDHLLGITSPTVLKTPDRITSDIIEVSLLAIMFLSAIILRNRKLSTRANISLILLIIIGTLSFYGVFYAFVLAPLSEVFLILIGFIGTLISIVAFLLAGAYVIKYQKESQKYDLILLLLSFTIFSLASIPLFLNLVFPAAIWTLSLTLQAGGFFALTMAVAVPWQMEMGISRWRADASIATLCLLALTPFIVFVLVESWAPGISFIFLGAYYLSHAEAAVLSGLIAFLVYAYSRRNPSPEYYYLILLFITWAYMELHLVLFTPRDSLLAGYEPILPYVIGSILSIVLLFRATNSIKEQPAKQLVSYSAQKIILWICLVISFVWVGELIRHQVLQRNPEVIDTPLAASFILVANLLAMFAFIYLRYLLTTKGGGWESAVITPAGFLSLWIIRNILKTVFIEWSIGWWAAEILLLGGLVLGPVILGMLYLNSMFEAESSQRKATVYADLLGHDMTNYLQAIQVALGIMNLDDASPDAKSKALEEAGLSLTRAD
;
A
#
# COMPACT_ATOMS: atom_id res chain seq x y z
N MET A 1 -36.39 4.44 -9.46
CA MET A 1 -36.60 3.18 -8.69
C MET A 1 -35.86 1.97 -9.26
N ASN A 2 -35.78 1.77 -10.59
CA ASN A 2 -35.14 0.57 -11.16
C ASN A 2 -33.61 0.49 -10.93
N SER A 3 -32.88 1.61 -10.85
CA SER A 3 -31.42 1.58 -10.60
C SER A 3 -31.07 1.13 -9.18
N SER A 4 -31.79 1.63 -8.15
CA SER A 4 -31.54 1.28 -6.75
C SER A 4 -31.78 -0.21 -6.48
N ARG A 5 -32.82 -0.82 -7.07
CA ARG A 5 -33.08 -2.27 -6.93
C ARG A 5 -31.95 -3.11 -7.53
N LYS A 6 -31.43 -2.72 -8.70
CA LYS A 6 -30.30 -3.40 -9.35
C LYS A 6 -29.01 -3.31 -8.53
N ILE A 7 -28.72 -2.12 -8.00
CA ILE A 7 -27.58 -1.89 -7.09
C ILE A 7 -27.70 -2.77 -5.84
N MET A 8 -28.87 -2.81 -5.20
CA MET A 8 -29.10 -3.65 -4.02
C MET A 8 -28.96 -5.14 -4.33
N GLY A 9 -29.45 -5.60 -5.49
CA GLY A 9 -29.27 -7.00 -5.92
C GLY A 9 -27.80 -7.39 -6.09
N GLN A 10 -26.99 -6.52 -6.69
CA GLN A 10 -25.55 -6.75 -6.84
C GLN A 10 -24.80 -6.73 -5.51
N VAL A 11 -25.15 -5.81 -4.61
CA VAL A 11 -24.61 -5.79 -3.24
C VAL A 11 -24.98 -7.09 -2.52
N GLY A 12 -26.25 -7.51 -2.58
CA GLY A 12 -26.73 -8.73 -1.94
C GLY A 12 -25.99 -9.99 -2.37
N ILE A 13 -25.76 -10.17 -3.68
CA ILE A 13 -24.98 -11.31 -4.20
C ILE A 13 -23.53 -11.28 -3.67
N ARG A 14 -22.89 -10.10 -3.67
CA ARG A 14 -21.50 -9.96 -3.20
C ARG A 14 -21.37 -10.15 -1.68
N VAL A 15 -22.34 -9.67 -0.90
CA VAL A 15 -22.43 -9.94 0.55
C VAL A 15 -22.56 -11.43 0.77
N LEU A 16 -23.45 -12.11 0.06
CA LEU A 16 -23.64 -13.56 0.17
C LEU A 16 -22.34 -14.32 -0.15
N LEU A 17 -21.67 -14.00 -1.26
CA LEU A 17 -20.40 -14.63 -1.62
C LEU A 17 -19.31 -14.38 -0.57
N THR A 18 -19.22 -13.16 -0.06
CA THR A 18 -18.22 -12.81 0.98
C THR A 18 -18.52 -13.56 2.28
N PHE A 19 -19.79 -13.60 2.69
CA PHE A 19 -20.22 -14.32 3.88
C PHE A 19 -19.97 -15.83 3.75
N VAL A 20 -20.35 -16.44 2.63
CA VAL A 20 -20.10 -17.88 2.38
C VAL A 20 -18.61 -18.18 2.39
N SER A 21 -17.78 -17.33 1.78
CA SER A 21 -16.32 -17.48 1.80
C SER A 21 -15.74 -17.34 3.20
N ALA A 22 -16.24 -16.37 3.98
CA ALA A 22 -15.81 -16.16 5.37
C ALA A 22 -16.20 -17.32 6.28
N VAL A 23 -17.42 -17.86 6.12
CA VAL A 23 -17.89 -19.06 6.82
C VAL A 23 -17.04 -20.27 6.44
N ALA A 24 -16.77 -20.47 5.15
CA ALA A 24 -15.91 -21.55 4.69
C ALA A 24 -14.50 -21.46 5.29
N LEU A 25 -13.88 -20.28 5.25
CA LEU A 25 -12.56 -20.04 5.86
C LEU A 25 -12.59 -20.26 7.38
N THR A 26 -13.67 -19.87 8.06
CA THR A 26 -13.83 -20.08 9.50
C THR A 26 -13.93 -21.57 9.85
N ILE A 27 -14.72 -22.33 9.09
CA ILE A 27 -14.91 -23.76 9.30
C ILE A 27 -13.59 -24.51 9.07
N ILE A 28 -12.93 -24.24 7.93
CA ILE A 28 -11.65 -24.86 7.58
C ILE A 28 -10.55 -24.42 8.56
N GLY A 29 -10.56 -23.15 8.98
CA GLY A 29 -9.63 -22.53 9.92
C GLY A 29 -9.82 -22.94 11.38
N SER A 30 -10.88 -23.69 11.71
CA SER A 30 -11.34 -23.92 13.09
C SER A 30 -10.26 -24.38 14.08
N ARG A 31 -9.30 -25.19 13.61
CA ARG A 31 -8.17 -25.70 14.39
C ARG A 31 -7.03 -24.70 14.51
N ALA A 32 -6.71 -23.95 13.45
CA ALA A 32 -5.68 -22.92 13.48
C ALA A 32 -5.97 -21.85 14.54
N TRP A 33 -7.23 -21.61 14.88
CA TRP A 33 -7.64 -20.63 15.90
C TRP A 33 -7.28 -21.00 17.34
N GLN A 34 -6.80 -22.21 17.57
CA GLN A 34 -6.24 -22.59 18.86
C GLN A 34 -4.75 -22.20 18.98
N SER A 35 -4.11 -21.82 17.88
CA SER A 35 -2.73 -21.36 17.84
C SER A 35 -2.57 -19.97 18.47
N SER A 36 -1.51 -19.76 19.23
CA SER A 36 -1.16 -18.46 19.84
C SER A 36 -0.86 -17.37 18.82
N PHE A 37 -0.53 -17.75 17.58
CA PHE A 37 -0.12 -16.81 16.51
C PHE A 37 -1.29 -16.33 15.66
N SER A 38 -2.44 -17.00 15.68
CA SER A 38 -3.54 -16.68 14.78
C SER A 38 -4.13 -15.29 15.04
N ILE A 39 -4.29 -14.93 16.31
CA ILE A 39 -4.88 -13.64 16.71
C ILE A 39 -3.98 -12.44 16.35
N PRO A 40 -2.72 -12.38 16.82
CA PRO A 40 -1.84 -11.26 16.48
C PRO A 40 -1.62 -11.16 14.96
N ALA A 41 -1.68 -12.29 14.26
CA ALA A 41 -1.64 -12.27 12.82
C ALA A 41 -2.91 -11.58 12.26
N PHE A 42 -4.13 -11.96 12.66
CA PHE A 42 -5.33 -11.31 12.14
C PHE A 42 -5.39 -9.81 12.45
N ASP A 43 -4.99 -9.39 13.65
CA ASP A 43 -4.89 -7.98 13.99
C ASP A 43 -3.88 -7.26 13.09
N THR A 44 -2.76 -7.91 12.77
CA THR A 44 -1.78 -7.39 11.81
C THR A 44 -2.36 -7.24 10.40
N LEU A 45 -3.14 -8.23 9.94
CA LEU A 45 -3.84 -8.17 8.65
C LEU A 45 -4.87 -7.03 8.62
N LEU A 46 -5.66 -6.87 9.68
CA LEU A 46 -6.66 -5.80 9.80
C LEU A 46 -5.98 -4.43 9.85
N ALA A 47 -4.90 -4.29 10.63
CA ALA A 47 -4.07 -3.08 10.65
C ALA A 47 -3.54 -2.74 9.26
N PHE A 48 -3.02 -3.74 8.53
CA PHE A 48 -2.53 -3.57 7.16
C PHE A 48 -3.63 -3.11 6.20
N LEU A 49 -4.81 -3.72 6.23
CA LEU A 49 -5.93 -3.35 5.35
C LEU A 49 -6.50 -1.97 5.70
N ALA A 50 -6.56 -1.64 7.00
CA ALA A 50 -6.98 -0.33 7.49
C ALA A 50 -6.00 0.77 7.07
N ILE A 51 -4.68 0.58 7.24
CA ILE A 51 -3.69 1.57 6.82
C ILE A 51 -3.62 1.71 5.29
N THR A 52 -3.85 0.62 4.56
CA THR A 52 -3.95 0.62 3.09
C THR A 52 -5.13 1.47 2.64
N SER A 53 -6.31 1.25 3.25
CA SER A 53 -7.49 2.09 3.02
C SER A 53 -7.20 3.56 3.36
N ALA A 54 -6.54 3.81 4.49
CA ALA A 54 -6.22 5.16 4.95
C ALA A 54 -5.34 5.92 3.96
N ALA A 55 -4.33 5.27 3.36
CA ALA A 55 -3.45 5.87 2.37
C ALA A 55 -4.22 6.33 1.11
N TYR A 56 -5.16 5.53 0.61
CA TYR A 56 -6.00 5.92 -0.53
C TYR A 56 -6.98 7.04 -0.19
N VAL A 57 -7.61 6.97 0.99
CA VAL A 57 -8.48 8.06 1.48
C VAL A 57 -7.70 9.35 1.66
N TYR A 58 -6.47 9.29 2.16
CA TYR A 58 -5.59 10.46 2.29
C TYR A 58 -5.20 11.05 0.93
N GLY A 59 -4.92 10.20 -0.07
CA GLY A 59 -4.74 10.63 -1.46
C GLY A 59 -5.96 11.40 -1.98
N LEU A 60 -7.16 10.85 -1.78
CA LEU A 60 -8.41 11.51 -2.16
C LEU A 60 -8.66 12.81 -1.39
N TYR A 61 -8.33 12.86 -0.10
CA TYR A 61 -8.40 14.08 0.72
C TYR A 61 -7.49 15.19 0.18
N ARG A 62 -6.30 14.84 -0.32
CA ARG A 62 -5.35 15.82 -0.86
C ARG A 62 -5.82 16.43 -2.18
N THR A 63 -6.51 15.65 -3.01
CA THR A 63 -7.10 16.16 -4.27
C THR A 63 -8.46 16.82 -4.08
N ASN A 64 -9.23 16.39 -3.07
CA ASN A 64 -10.51 16.99 -2.71
C ASN A 64 -10.65 17.05 -1.18
N PRO A 65 -10.27 18.17 -0.55
CA PRO A 65 -10.37 18.32 0.89
C PRO A 65 -11.84 18.44 1.30
N SER A 66 -12.40 17.33 1.75
CA SER A 66 -13.73 17.25 2.36
C SER A 66 -13.62 16.76 3.79
N THR A 67 -14.56 17.20 4.64
CA THR A 67 -14.62 16.73 6.03
C THR A 67 -14.91 15.23 6.10
N GLN A 68 -15.65 14.66 5.14
CA GLN A 68 -15.82 13.19 5.02
C GLN A 68 -14.47 12.48 4.90
N ASN A 69 -13.62 12.92 3.96
CA ASN A 69 -12.34 12.24 3.71
C ASN A 69 -11.40 12.39 4.92
N ALA A 70 -11.43 13.53 5.60
CA ALA A 70 -10.69 13.74 6.84
C ALA A 70 -11.13 12.78 7.96
N ILE A 71 -12.45 12.59 8.16
CA ILE A 71 -12.97 11.68 9.18
C ILE A 71 -12.71 10.22 8.80
N PHE A 72 -12.91 9.82 7.54
CA PHE A 72 -12.55 8.47 7.09
C PHE A 72 -11.06 8.18 7.28
N PHE A 73 -10.19 9.12 6.94
CA PHE A 73 -8.75 8.97 7.16
C PHE A 73 -8.44 8.77 8.65
N ALA A 74 -8.97 9.64 9.51
CA ALA A 74 -8.77 9.54 10.95
C ALA A 74 -9.29 8.19 11.51
N ALA A 75 -10.49 7.77 11.11
CA ALA A 75 -11.10 6.51 11.56
C ALA A 75 -10.26 5.28 11.19
N LEU A 76 -9.72 5.25 9.97
CA LEU A 76 -8.89 4.15 9.48
C LEU A 76 -7.51 4.12 10.14
N VAL A 77 -6.91 5.29 10.37
CA VAL A 77 -5.65 5.39 11.14
C VAL A 77 -5.87 4.94 12.57
N THR A 78 -6.93 5.41 13.24
CA THR A 78 -7.28 4.98 14.60
C THR A 78 -7.44 3.47 14.68
N GLN A 79 -8.18 2.86 13.75
CA GLN A 79 -8.35 1.42 13.71
C GLN A 79 -7.03 0.67 13.50
N SER A 80 -6.19 1.13 12.56
CA SER A 80 -4.86 0.55 12.39
C SER A 80 -4.00 0.64 13.65
N VAL A 81 -4.10 1.72 14.42
CA VAL A 81 -3.36 1.90 15.67
C VAL A 81 -3.88 0.98 16.77
N ILE A 82 -5.19 0.78 16.86
CA ILE A 82 -5.77 -0.13 17.86
C ILE A 82 -5.35 -1.58 17.59
N PHE A 83 -5.52 -2.06 16.36
CA PHE A 83 -5.11 -3.41 15.99
C PHE A 83 -3.61 -3.63 16.22
N ILE A 84 -2.75 -2.68 15.81
CA ILE A 84 -1.32 -2.84 16.01
C ILE A 84 -0.91 -2.77 17.47
N GLY A 85 -1.61 -1.96 18.29
CA GLY A 85 -1.41 -1.92 19.73
C GLY A 85 -1.62 -3.29 20.36
N GLY A 86 -2.70 -3.98 19.99
CA GLY A 86 -2.97 -5.36 20.46
C GLY A 86 -1.86 -6.35 20.09
N VAL A 87 -1.29 -6.25 18.89
CA VAL A 87 -0.16 -7.10 18.48
C VAL A 87 1.11 -6.77 19.26
N VAL A 88 1.40 -5.48 19.47
CA VAL A 88 2.57 -5.03 20.26
C VAL A 88 2.46 -5.52 21.70
N ASP A 89 1.29 -5.43 22.32
CA ASP A 89 1.06 -5.93 23.69
C ASP A 89 1.29 -7.44 23.79
N HIS A 90 0.87 -8.18 22.75
CA HIS A 90 1.13 -9.61 22.66
C HIS A 90 2.63 -9.92 22.52
N LEU A 91 3.33 -9.23 21.62
CA LEU A 91 4.76 -9.41 21.41
C LEU A 91 5.56 -9.10 22.68
N LEU A 92 5.19 -8.05 23.42
CA LEU A 92 5.83 -7.68 24.69
C LEU A 92 5.53 -8.66 25.84
N GLY A 93 4.71 -9.69 25.62
CA GLY A 93 4.34 -10.66 26.64
C GLY A 93 3.44 -10.10 27.74
N ILE A 94 2.82 -8.93 27.51
CA ILE A 94 1.91 -8.27 28.46
C ILE A 94 0.58 -9.03 28.53
N THR A 95 0.12 -9.53 27.38
CA THR A 95 -1.14 -10.29 27.26
C THR A 95 -0.88 -11.73 26.81
N SER A 96 -1.33 -12.71 27.60
CA SER A 96 -1.28 -14.11 27.21
C SER A 96 -2.28 -14.39 26.08
N PRO A 97 -1.95 -15.24 25.08
CA PRO A 97 -2.89 -15.63 24.03
C PRO A 97 -4.18 -16.28 24.54
N THR A 98 -4.21 -16.79 25.78
CA THR A 98 -5.42 -17.30 26.45
C THR A 98 -6.37 -16.20 26.96
N VAL A 99 -5.89 -14.96 27.13
CA VAL A 99 -6.69 -13.80 27.56
C VAL A 99 -7.59 -13.28 26.43
N LEU A 100 -7.36 -13.70 25.18
CA LEU A 100 -8.08 -13.18 24.02
C LEU A 100 -9.49 -13.78 23.82
N LYS A 101 -9.92 -14.68 24.70
CA LYS A 101 -11.29 -15.22 24.76
C LYS A 101 -12.10 -14.68 25.94
N THR A 102 -11.57 -13.70 26.67
CA THR A 102 -12.26 -13.15 27.83
C THR A 102 -13.35 -12.16 27.42
N PRO A 103 -14.46 -12.09 28.17
CA PRO A 103 -15.56 -11.17 27.87
C PRO A 103 -15.15 -9.71 27.78
N ASP A 104 -14.13 -9.26 28.53
CA ASP A 104 -13.63 -7.88 28.49
C ASP A 104 -12.96 -7.55 27.17
N ARG A 105 -12.13 -8.45 26.61
CA ARG A 105 -11.49 -8.24 25.30
C ARG A 105 -12.51 -8.22 24.18
N ILE A 106 -13.45 -9.17 24.16
CA ILE A 106 -14.50 -9.22 23.13
C ILE A 106 -15.39 -7.98 23.21
N THR A 107 -15.69 -7.49 24.42
CA THR A 107 -16.42 -6.23 24.62
C THR A 107 -15.62 -5.04 24.09
N SER A 108 -14.30 -5.04 24.30
CA SER A 108 -13.38 -4.04 23.72
C SER A 108 -13.47 -4.03 22.19
N ASP A 109 -13.36 -5.20 21.54
CA ASP A 109 -13.47 -5.34 20.08
C ASP A 109 -14.81 -4.80 19.56
N ILE A 110 -15.92 -5.07 20.27
CA ILE A 110 -17.22 -4.53 19.91
C ILE A 110 -17.21 -2.99 19.97
N ILE A 111 -16.64 -2.41 21.02
CA ILE A 111 -16.54 -0.95 21.17
C ILE A 111 -15.69 -0.35 20.05
N GLU A 112 -14.60 -1.00 19.66
CA GLU A 112 -13.76 -0.58 18.53
C GLU A 112 -14.59 -0.50 17.24
N VAL A 113 -15.36 -1.55 16.94
CA VAL A 113 -16.23 -1.60 15.74
C VAL A 113 -17.39 -0.60 15.85
N SER A 114 -17.93 -0.34 17.04
CA SER A 114 -18.93 0.71 17.28
C SER A 114 -18.38 2.10 17.03
N LEU A 115 -17.16 2.40 17.51
CA LEU A 115 -16.48 3.67 17.29
C LEU A 115 -16.21 3.88 15.79
N LEU A 116 -15.76 2.84 15.08
CA LEU A 116 -15.60 2.88 13.63
C LEU A 116 -16.92 3.21 12.93
N ALA A 117 -18.02 2.55 13.33
CA ALA A 117 -19.34 2.78 12.75
C ALA A 117 -19.83 4.22 12.95
N ILE A 118 -19.64 4.77 14.17
CA ILE A 118 -20.01 6.16 14.50
C ILE A 118 -19.17 7.14 13.67
N MET A 119 -17.85 6.91 13.55
CA MET A 119 -16.98 7.77 12.75
C MET A 119 -17.37 7.73 11.26
N PHE A 120 -17.68 6.56 10.72
CA PHE A 120 -18.13 6.44 9.32
C PHE A 120 -19.48 7.11 9.10
N LEU A 121 -20.45 6.93 10.00
CA LEU A 121 -21.73 7.64 9.94
C LEU A 121 -21.52 9.16 9.99
N SER A 122 -20.66 9.63 10.90
CA SER A 122 -20.32 11.06 11.03
C SER A 122 -19.67 11.61 9.77
N ALA A 123 -18.77 10.85 9.14
CA ALA A 123 -18.15 11.20 7.87
C ALA A 123 -19.20 11.38 6.75
N ILE A 124 -20.18 10.48 6.68
CA ILE A 124 -21.27 10.55 5.69
C ILE A 124 -22.20 11.74 5.96
N ILE A 125 -22.58 11.99 7.22
CA ILE A 125 -23.44 13.12 7.61
C ILE A 125 -22.75 14.45 7.28
N LEU A 126 -21.45 14.56 7.55
CA LEU A 126 -20.67 15.79 7.37
C LEU A 126 -20.05 15.94 5.98
N ARG A 127 -20.42 15.11 5.00
CA ARG A 127 -19.73 15.08 3.69
C ARG A 127 -19.75 16.39 2.90
N ASN A 128 -20.80 17.18 3.05
CA ASN A 128 -20.96 18.45 2.34
C ASN A 128 -20.27 19.61 3.05
N ARG A 129 -19.71 19.38 4.25
CA ARG A 129 -18.94 20.39 4.96
C ARG A 129 -17.53 20.45 4.38
N LYS A 130 -17.10 21.67 4.09
CA LYS A 130 -15.73 22.00 3.72
C LYS A 130 -15.16 22.89 4.81
N LEU A 131 -14.34 22.30 5.68
CA LEU A 131 -13.55 23.05 6.65
C LEU A 131 -12.26 23.54 6.00
N SER A 132 -11.64 24.57 6.60
CA SER A 132 -10.30 25.00 6.20
C SER A 132 -9.29 23.88 6.41
N THR A 133 -8.17 23.89 5.67
CA THR A 133 -7.13 22.85 5.79
C THR A 133 -6.62 22.71 7.22
N ARG A 134 -6.41 23.84 7.93
CA ARG A 134 -5.98 23.84 9.34
C ARG A 134 -7.04 23.17 10.23
N ALA A 135 -8.32 23.53 10.06
CA ALA A 135 -9.40 22.95 10.84
C ALA A 135 -9.56 21.44 10.57
N ASN A 136 -9.38 20.97 9.33
CA ASN A 136 -9.39 19.54 9.02
C ASN A 136 -8.22 18.80 9.66
N ILE A 137 -7.01 19.39 9.69
CA ILE A 137 -5.85 18.77 10.38
C ILE A 137 -6.14 18.66 11.89
N SER A 138 -6.64 19.74 12.51
CA SER A 138 -7.04 19.71 13.91
C SER A 138 -8.14 18.68 14.17
N LEU A 139 -9.12 18.54 13.27
CA LEU A 139 -10.17 17.53 13.38
C LEU A 139 -9.62 16.11 13.28
N ILE A 140 -8.70 15.84 12.35
CA ILE A 140 -8.04 14.53 12.22
C ILE A 140 -7.32 14.18 13.52
N LEU A 141 -6.50 15.10 14.04
CA LEU A 141 -5.77 14.89 15.29
C LEU A 141 -6.72 14.72 16.48
N LEU A 142 -7.79 15.51 16.55
CA LEU A 142 -8.80 15.41 17.60
C LEU A 142 -9.51 14.05 17.58
N ILE A 143 -9.86 13.54 16.40
CA ILE A 143 -10.49 12.23 16.27
C ILE A 143 -9.51 11.12 16.66
N ILE A 144 -8.27 11.14 16.15
CA ILE A 144 -7.29 10.11 16.48
C ILE A 144 -6.99 10.10 17.99
N ILE A 145 -6.57 11.25 18.54
CA ILE A 145 -6.20 11.34 19.96
C ILE A 145 -7.43 11.13 20.84
N GLY A 146 -8.56 11.73 20.50
CA GLY A 146 -9.80 11.64 21.27
C GLY A 146 -10.34 10.22 21.31
N THR A 147 -10.40 9.52 20.18
CA THR A 147 -10.87 8.12 20.14
C THR A 147 -9.90 7.17 20.82
N LEU A 148 -8.58 7.32 20.65
CA LEU A 148 -7.60 6.49 21.36
C LEU A 148 -7.62 6.74 22.87
N SER A 149 -7.75 8.00 23.30
CA SER A 149 -7.86 8.36 24.72
C SER A 149 -9.16 7.81 25.31
N PHE A 150 -10.29 7.97 24.59
CA PHE A 150 -11.56 7.39 25.00
C PHE A 150 -11.45 5.88 25.14
N TYR A 151 -10.92 5.19 24.13
CA TYR A 151 -10.74 3.74 24.15
C TYR A 151 -9.90 3.28 25.35
N GLY A 152 -8.72 3.88 25.56
CA GLY A 152 -7.83 3.51 26.68
C GLY A 152 -8.42 3.80 28.05
N VAL A 153 -9.01 4.98 28.26
CA VAL A 153 -9.66 5.36 29.53
C VAL A 153 -10.89 4.48 29.78
N PHE A 154 -11.70 4.22 28.75
CA PHE A 154 -12.88 3.38 28.88
C PHE A 154 -12.49 1.93 29.21
N TYR A 155 -11.45 1.39 28.58
CA TYR A 155 -10.94 0.07 28.92
C TYR A 155 -10.46 0.01 30.38
N ALA A 156 -9.58 0.93 30.78
CA ALA A 156 -8.95 0.90 32.10
C ALA A 156 -9.91 1.15 33.26
N PHE A 157 -10.85 2.09 33.12
CA PHE A 157 -11.73 2.51 34.21
C PHE A 157 -13.15 1.94 34.14
N VAL A 158 -13.60 1.50 32.97
CA VAL A 158 -14.95 0.96 32.79
C VAL A 158 -14.90 -0.55 32.55
N LEU A 159 -14.19 -1.04 31.54
CA LEU A 159 -14.26 -2.47 31.20
C LEU A 159 -13.55 -3.37 32.22
N ALA A 160 -12.30 -3.04 32.59
CA ALA A 160 -11.49 -3.87 33.46
C ALA A 160 -12.13 -4.24 34.82
N PRO A 161 -12.84 -3.33 35.53
CA PRO A 161 -13.47 -3.68 36.81
C PRO A 161 -14.88 -4.29 36.71
N LEU A 162 -15.50 -4.36 35.53
CA LEU A 162 -16.89 -4.79 35.41
C LEU A 162 -17.05 -6.31 35.48
N SER A 163 -18.18 -6.75 36.05
CA SER A 163 -18.57 -8.16 36.00
C SER A 163 -19.05 -8.57 34.61
N GLU A 164 -18.97 -9.86 34.30
CA GLU A 164 -19.32 -10.44 33.02
C GLU A 164 -20.74 -10.05 32.53
N VAL A 165 -21.73 -10.00 33.44
CA VAL A 165 -23.10 -9.60 33.11
C VAL A 165 -23.16 -8.17 32.54
N PHE A 166 -22.40 -7.24 33.12
CA PHE A 166 -22.35 -5.87 32.63
C PHE A 166 -21.53 -5.76 31.34
N LEU A 167 -20.48 -6.57 31.17
CA LEU A 167 -19.74 -6.66 29.91
C LEU A 167 -20.63 -7.12 28.76
N ILE A 168 -21.45 -8.16 28.98
CA ILE A 168 -22.45 -8.63 27.99
C ILE A 168 -23.44 -7.52 27.64
N LEU A 169 -23.94 -6.77 28.64
CA LEU A 169 -24.87 -5.66 28.41
C LEU A 169 -24.25 -4.54 27.58
N ILE A 170 -23.03 -4.12 27.92
CA ILE A 170 -22.29 -3.10 27.15
C ILE A 170 -22.01 -3.61 25.73
N GLY A 171 -21.60 -4.87 25.58
CA GLY A 171 -21.37 -5.50 24.29
C GLY A 171 -22.64 -5.57 23.43
N PHE A 172 -23.80 -5.85 24.02
CA PHE A 172 -25.08 -5.81 23.31
C PHE A 172 -25.40 -4.39 22.80
N ILE A 173 -25.25 -3.38 23.66
CA ILE A 173 -25.48 -1.97 23.31
C ILE A 173 -24.50 -1.53 22.19
N GLY A 174 -23.22 -1.84 22.35
CA GLY A 174 -22.19 -1.52 21.35
C GLY A 174 -22.48 -2.18 19.99
N THR A 175 -22.88 -3.45 20.00
CA THR A 175 -23.25 -4.17 18.78
C THR A 175 -24.43 -3.52 18.08
N LEU A 176 -25.48 -3.15 18.83
CA LEU A 176 -26.64 -2.45 18.28
C LEU A 176 -26.25 -1.10 17.69
N ILE A 177 -25.43 -0.32 18.39
CA ILE A 177 -24.89 0.96 17.90
C ILE A 177 -24.13 0.75 16.59
N SER A 178 -23.26 -0.26 16.52
CA SER A 178 -22.47 -0.56 15.33
C SER A 178 -23.36 -0.90 14.12
N ILE A 179 -24.30 -1.84 14.29
CA ILE A 179 -25.22 -2.27 13.23
C ILE A 179 -26.06 -1.08 12.74
N VAL A 180 -26.68 -0.34 13.66
CA VAL A 180 -27.54 0.79 13.32
C VAL A 180 -26.73 1.89 12.63
N ALA A 181 -25.54 2.23 13.13
CA ALA A 181 -24.71 3.29 12.56
C ALA A 181 -24.22 2.94 11.14
N PHE A 182 -23.78 1.71 10.88
CA PHE A 182 -23.39 1.29 9.53
C PHE A 182 -24.58 1.25 8.56
N LEU A 183 -25.74 0.73 8.99
CA LEU A 183 -26.94 0.71 8.16
C LEU A 183 -27.43 2.12 7.85
N LEU A 184 -27.41 3.04 8.83
CA LEU A 184 -27.71 4.44 8.62
C LEU A 184 -26.70 5.08 7.66
N ALA A 185 -25.40 4.81 7.82
CA ALA A 185 -24.37 5.32 6.90
C ALA A 185 -24.68 4.89 5.45
N GLY A 186 -25.01 3.61 5.24
CA GLY A 186 -25.44 3.10 3.93
C GLY A 186 -26.71 3.77 3.39
N ALA A 187 -27.74 3.91 4.23
CA ALA A 187 -28.98 4.59 3.88
C ALA A 187 -28.75 6.04 3.44
N TYR A 188 -27.90 6.78 4.16
CA TYR A 188 -27.52 8.16 3.82
C TYR A 188 -26.71 8.24 2.52
N VAL A 189 -25.84 7.27 2.23
CA VAL A 189 -25.11 7.24 0.95
C VAL A 189 -26.09 7.06 -0.22
N ILE A 190 -27.07 6.14 -0.10
CA ILE A 190 -28.08 5.90 -1.15
C ILE A 190 -28.95 7.13 -1.37
N LYS A 191 -29.45 7.72 -0.28
CA LYS A 191 -30.37 8.88 -0.33
C LYS A 191 -29.79 10.05 -1.12
N TYR A 192 -28.47 10.21 -1.10
CA TYR A 192 -27.79 11.35 -1.70
C TYR A 192 -26.68 10.94 -2.68
N GLN A 193 -26.96 9.92 -3.49
CA GLN A 193 -26.02 9.35 -4.46
C GLN A 193 -25.35 10.39 -5.38
N LYS A 194 -26.08 11.45 -5.80
CA LYS A 194 -25.58 12.45 -6.76
C LYS A 194 -24.34 13.22 -6.26
N GLU A 195 -24.14 13.29 -4.95
CA GLU A 195 -23.04 14.01 -4.32
C GLU A 195 -21.83 13.10 -4.01
N SER A 196 -21.99 11.78 -4.14
CA SER A 196 -21.01 10.76 -3.73
C SER A 196 -20.11 10.27 -4.88
N GLN A 197 -19.99 11.01 -5.98
CA GLN A 197 -19.42 10.50 -7.25
C GLN A 197 -17.99 9.94 -7.17
N LYS A 198 -17.22 10.26 -6.11
CA LYS A 198 -15.83 9.84 -5.95
C LYS A 198 -15.63 8.42 -5.41
N TYR A 199 -16.68 7.80 -4.89
CA TYR A 199 -16.64 6.45 -4.32
C TYR A 199 -17.47 5.49 -5.16
N ASP A 200 -17.02 4.24 -5.28
CA ASP A 200 -17.84 3.17 -5.85
C ASP A 200 -18.96 2.83 -4.87
N LEU A 201 -20.17 3.27 -5.19
CA LEU A 201 -21.35 3.12 -4.35
C LEU A 201 -21.59 1.66 -3.94
N ILE A 202 -21.45 0.72 -4.87
CA ILE A 202 -21.74 -0.70 -4.61
C ILE A 202 -20.74 -1.25 -3.60
N LEU A 203 -19.46 -0.96 -3.79
CA LEU A 203 -18.39 -1.45 -2.91
C LEU A 203 -18.41 -0.77 -1.54
N LEU A 204 -18.80 0.51 -1.47
CA LEU A 204 -18.95 1.22 -0.21
C LEU A 204 -20.14 0.66 0.61
N LEU A 205 -21.29 0.41 -0.03
CA LEU A 205 -22.44 -0.22 0.62
C LEU A 205 -22.14 -1.66 1.05
N LEU A 206 -21.40 -2.40 0.22
CA LEU A 206 -20.90 -3.73 0.55
C LEU A 206 -20.04 -3.69 1.81
N SER A 207 -19.10 -2.74 1.90
CA SER A 207 -18.24 -2.54 3.08
C SER A 207 -19.05 -2.31 4.36
N PHE A 208 -19.98 -1.34 4.36
CA PHE A 208 -20.81 -1.06 5.55
C PHE A 208 -21.68 -2.25 5.95
N THR A 209 -22.20 -3.00 4.99
CA THR A 209 -23.03 -4.18 5.25
C THR A 209 -22.19 -5.32 5.83
N ILE A 210 -20.99 -5.56 5.31
CA ILE A 210 -20.06 -6.56 5.84
C ILE A 210 -19.63 -6.19 7.26
N PHE A 211 -19.28 -4.93 7.53
CA PHE A 211 -18.92 -4.50 8.90
C PHE A 211 -20.09 -4.66 9.88
N SER A 212 -21.30 -4.29 9.46
CA SER A 212 -22.53 -4.52 10.25
C SER A 212 -22.73 -6.00 10.56
N LEU A 213 -22.52 -6.87 9.57
CA LEU A 213 -22.62 -8.32 9.73
C LEU A 213 -21.51 -8.86 10.64
N ALA A 214 -20.30 -8.28 10.63
CA ALA A 214 -19.18 -8.69 11.47
C ALA A 214 -19.45 -8.47 12.97
N SER A 215 -20.31 -7.51 13.33
CA SER A 215 -20.69 -7.25 14.72
C SER A 215 -21.56 -8.35 15.34
N ILE A 216 -22.29 -9.12 14.52
CA ILE A 216 -23.16 -10.21 15.02
C ILE A 216 -22.35 -11.38 15.59
N PRO A 217 -21.36 -11.96 14.87
CA PRO A 217 -20.47 -12.97 15.43
C PRO A 217 -19.71 -12.51 16.68
N LEU A 218 -19.30 -11.24 16.76
CA LEU A 218 -18.65 -10.69 17.97
C LEU A 218 -19.55 -10.76 19.20
N PHE A 219 -20.80 -10.29 19.07
CA PHE A 219 -21.77 -10.38 20.14
C PHE A 219 -22.08 -11.82 20.52
N LEU A 220 -22.28 -12.71 19.55
CA LEU A 220 -22.53 -14.12 19.83
C LEU A 220 -21.38 -14.75 20.60
N ASN A 221 -20.14 -14.31 20.37
CA ASN A 221 -18.98 -14.80 21.10
C ASN A 221 -18.95 -14.37 22.58
N LEU A 222 -19.59 -13.26 22.95
CA LEU A 222 -19.77 -12.87 24.37
C LEU A 222 -20.72 -13.82 25.11
N VAL A 223 -21.74 -14.33 24.41
CA VAL A 223 -22.76 -15.20 25.03
C VAL A 223 -22.34 -16.67 24.95
N PHE A 224 -21.70 -17.06 23.85
CA PHE A 224 -21.24 -18.41 23.59
C PHE A 224 -19.78 -18.36 23.14
N PRO A 225 -18.81 -18.51 24.06
CA PRO A 225 -17.40 -18.53 23.72
C PRO A 225 -17.13 -19.63 22.68
N ALA A 226 -16.85 -19.24 21.44
CA ALA A 226 -16.72 -20.15 20.31
C ALA A 226 -15.67 -19.65 19.31
N ALA A 227 -15.33 -20.47 18.33
CA ALA A 227 -14.51 -20.03 17.19
C ALA A 227 -15.22 -18.95 16.32
N ILE A 228 -16.45 -18.56 16.66
CA ILE A 228 -17.29 -17.60 15.93
C ILE A 228 -16.66 -16.20 15.87
N TRP A 229 -15.83 -15.81 16.83
CA TRP A 229 -15.09 -14.54 16.79
C TRP A 229 -14.25 -14.38 15.50
N THR A 230 -13.70 -15.48 14.99
CA THR A 230 -12.85 -15.49 13.80
C THR A 230 -13.62 -15.18 12.52
N LEU A 231 -14.91 -15.53 12.50
CA LEU A 231 -15.83 -15.12 11.45
C LEU A 231 -15.98 -13.60 11.42
N SER A 232 -16.00 -12.95 12.60
CA SER A 232 -16.02 -11.48 12.65
C SER A 232 -14.78 -10.88 12.03
N LEU A 233 -13.58 -11.31 12.44
CA LEU A 233 -12.34 -10.75 11.91
C LEU A 233 -12.22 -10.96 10.39
N THR A 234 -12.61 -12.14 9.90
CA THR A 234 -12.64 -12.44 8.47
C THR A 234 -13.60 -11.52 7.72
N LEU A 235 -14.78 -11.26 8.29
CA LEU A 235 -15.74 -10.30 7.74
C LEU A 235 -15.16 -8.87 7.78
N GLN A 236 -14.54 -8.44 8.88
CA GLN A 236 -13.89 -7.13 8.97
C GLN A 236 -12.80 -6.95 7.90
N ALA A 237 -11.98 -7.98 7.65
CA ALA A 237 -11.01 -7.97 6.56
C ALA A 237 -11.69 -7.80 5.19
N GLY A 238 -12.79 -8.50 4.94
CA GLY A 238 -13.64 -8.29 3.76
C GLY A 238 -14.22 -6.88 3.67
N GLY A 239 -14.60 -6.30 4.80
CA GLY A 239 -15.10 -4.92 4.92
C GLY A 239 -14.05 -3.88 4.54
N PHE A 240 -12.81 -4.00 5.05
CA PHE A 240 -11.69 -3.13 4.68
C PHE A 240 -11.25 -3.34 3.22
N PHE A 241 -11.26 -4.58 2.73
CA PHE A 241 -10.98 -4.88 1.33
C PHE A 241 -11.98 -4.17 0.40
N ALA A 242 -13.28 -4.31 0.68
CA ALA A 242 -14.34 -3.65 -0.08
C ALA A 242 -14.21 -2.12 -0.01
N LEU A 243 -13.88 -1.57 1.16
CA LEU A 243 -13.65 -0.13 1.33
C LEU A 243 -12.46 0.36 0.50
N THR A 244 -11.32 -0.35 0.57
CA THR A 244 -10.11 -0.02 -0.21
C THR A 244 -10.45 0.06 -1.69
N MET A 245 -11.14 -0.96 -2.22
CA MET A 245 -11.58 -1.00 -3.60
C MET A 245 -12.57 0.14 -3.92
N ALA A 246 -13.47 0.46 -2.99
CA ALA A 246 -14.47 1.53 -3.16
C ALA A 246 -13.84 2.91 -3.34
N VAL A 247 -12.69 3.16 -2.71
CA VAL A 247 -11.95 4.43 -2.81
C VAL A 247 -10.96 4.41 -3.97
N ALA A 248 -10.15 3.35 -4.06
CA ALA A 248 -8.98 3.34 -4.92
C ALA A 248 -9.32 3.08 -6.40
N VAL A 249 -10.34 2.26 -6.69
CA VAL A 249 -10.66 1.90 -8.07
C VAL A 249 -11.25 3.07 -8.87
N PRO A 250 -12.26 3.82 -8.37
CA PRO A 250 -12.75 5.00 -9.07
C PRO A 250 -11.64 6.03 -9.30
N TRP A 251 -10.77 6.23 -8.32
CA TRP A 251 -9.63 7.13 -8.45
C TRP A 251 -8.67 6.72 -9.57
N GLN A 252 -8.33 5.43 -9.69
CA GLN A 252 -7.50 4.93 -10.78
C GLN A 252 -8.18 5.09 -12.15
N MET A 253 -9.50 4.91 -12.21
CA MET A 253 -10.28 5.14 -13.43
C MET A 253 -10.30 6.60 -13.85
N GLU A 254 -10.39 7.54 -12.90
CA GLU A 254 -10.27 8.98 -13.16
C GLU A 254 -8.90 9.33 -13.80
N MET A 255 -7.87 8.53 -13.53
CA MET A 255 -6.52 8.66 -14.12
C MET A 255 -6.36 7.93 -15.46
N GLY A 256 -7.45 7.44 -16.07
CA GLY A 256 -7.44 6.78 -17.38
C GLY A 256 -7.16 5.27 -17.36
N ILE A 257 -7.06 4.65 -16.18
CA ILE A 257 -6.86 3.19 -16.08
C ILE A 257 -8.19 2.48 -16.31
N SER A 258 -8.21 1.48 -17.19
CA SER A 258 -9.40 0.65 -17.41
C SER A 258 -9.87 -0.03 -16.12
N ARG A 259 -11.18 -0.15 -15.91
CA ARG A 259 -11.77 -0.73 -14.68
C ARG A 259 -11.15 -2.05 -14.25
N TRP A 260 -11.01 -3.01 -15.17
CA TRP A 260 -10.48 -4.34 -14.85
C TRP A 260 -9.04 -4.29 -14.34
N ARG A 261 -8.19 -3.43 -14.95
CA ARG A 261 -6.80 -3.21 -14.51
C ARG A 261 -6.79 -2.59 -13.13
N ALA A 262 -7.67 -1.62 -12.88
CA ALA A 262 -7.77 -0.93 -11.59
C ALA A 262 -8.29 -1.85 -10.47
N ASP A 263 -9.24 -2.73 -10.77
CA ASP A 263 -9.69 -3.75 -9.82
C ASP A 263 -8.56 -4.76 -9.51
N ALA A 264 -7.91 -5.33 -10.54
CA ALA A 264 -6.84 -6.31 -10.38
C ALA A 264 -5.65 -5.76 -9.59
N SER A 265 -5.30 -4.52 -9.90
CA SER A 265 -4.34 -3.65 -9.24
C SER A 265 -4.45 -3.59 -7.71
N ILE A 266 -5.64 -3.25 -7.21
CA ILE A 266 -5.90 -3.00 -5.80
C ILE A 266 -6.12 -4.34 -5.11
N ALA A 267 -6.85 -5.25 -5.77
CA ALA A 267 -7.02 -6.61 -5.30
C ALA A 267 -5.68 -7.30 -5.10
N THR A 268 -4.73 -7.19 -6.04
CA THR A 268 -3.39 -7.79 -5.90
C THR A 268 -2.66 -7.26 -4.67
N LEU A 269 -2.68 -5.94 -4.43
CA LEU A 269 -2.04 -5.36 -3.25
C LEU A 269 -2.63 -5.92 -1.94
N CYS A 270 -3.96 -6.00 -1.86
CA CYS A 270 -4.62 -6.55 -0.67
C CYS A 270 -4.40 -8.07 -0.54
N LEU A 271 -4.39 -8.80 -1.66
CA LEU A 271 -4.16 -10.24 -1.71
C LEU A 271 -2.71 -10.61 -1.35
N LEU A 272 -1.73 -9.72 -1.59
CA LEU A 272 -0.36 -9.94 -1.14
C LEU A 272 -0.28 -10.07 0.38
N ALA A 273 -1.09 -9.32 1.13
CA ALA A 273 -1.20 -9.54 2.58
C ALA A 273 -2.13 -10.70 2.91
N LEU A 274 -3.29 -10.84 2.26
CA LEU A 274 -4.27 -11.88 2.60
C LEU A 274 -3.80 -13.31 2.30
N THR A 275 -2.98 -13.51 1.27
CA THR A 275 -2.61 -14.85 0.80
C THR A 275 -1.71 -15.60 1.80
N PRO A 276 -0.60 -15.03 2.31
CA PRO A 276 0.21 -15.67 3.34
C PRO A 276 -0.61 -16.07 4.57
N PHE A 277 -1.59 -15.23 4.93
CA PHE A 277 -2.53 -15.48 6.00
C PHE A 277 -3.43 -16.69 5.76
N ILE A 278 -4.05 -16.75 4.58
CA ILE A 278 -4.89 -17.90 4.20
C ILE A 278 -4.04 -19.17 4.19
N VAL A 279 -2.83 -19.12 3.65
CA VAL A 279 -1.90 -20.26 3.65
C VAL A 279 -1.58 -20.70 5.08
N PHE A 280 -1.22 -19.77 5.96
CA PHE A 280 -0.98 -20.06 7.37
C PHE A 280 -2.19 -20.77 8.01
N VAL A 281 -3.39 -20.20 7.90
CA VAL A 281 -4.62 -20.77 8.48
C VAL A 281 -4.90 -22.17 7.93
N LEU A 282 -4.76 -22.38 6.63
CA LEU A 282 -5.02 -23.68 5.99
C LEU A 282 -4.06 -24.76 6.49
N VAL A 283 -2.76 -24.46 6.56
CA VAL A 283 -1.76 -25.45 6.95
C VAL A 283 -1.75 -25.65 8.47
N GLU A 284 -1.84 -24.60 9.27
CA GLU A 284 -1.94 -24.70 10.74
C GLU A 284 -3.21 -25.46 11.16
N SER A 285 -4.31 -25.35 10.41
CA SER A 285 -5.51 -26.16 10.65
C SER A 285 -5.30 -27.65 10.39
N TRP A 286 -4.49 -27.98 9.39
CA TRP A 286 -4.23 -29.36 9.01
C TRP A 286 -3.16 -29.99 9.90
N ALA A 287 -2.12 -29.22 10.24
CA ALA A 287 -0.96 -29.68 10.99
C ALA A 287 -0.45 -28.57 11.94
N PRO A 288 -1.07 -28.43 13.13
CA PRO A 288 -0.77 -27.36 14.08
C PRO A 288 0.66 -27.42 14.60
N GLY A 289 1.31 -26.25 14.71
CA GLY A 289 2.63 -26.11 15.36
C GLY A 289 3.79 -26.74 14.60
N ILE A 290 3.60 -27.07 13.31
CA ILE A 290 4.69 -27.58 12.48
C ILE A 290 5.72 -26.47 12.23
N SER A 291 7.00 -26.81 12.46
CA SER A 291 8.15 -26.02 12.05
C SER A 291 9.00 -26.78 11.04
N PHE A 292 9.50 -26.07 10.03
CA PHE A 292 10.37 -26.64 9.00
C PHE A 292 11.66 -25.83 8.93
N ILE A 293 12.79 -26.46 9.28
CA ILE A 293 14.10 -25.81 9.14
C ILE A 293 14.66 -26.17 7.77
N PHE A 294 14.76 -25.17 6.89
CA PHE A 294 15.37 -25.33 5.56
C PHE A 294 16.31 -24.16 5.28
N LEU A 295 17.58 -24.34 5.68
CA LEU A 295 18.62 -23.31 5.51
C LEU A 295 18.90 -22.95 4.04
N GLY A 296 18.84 -23.92 3.13
CA GLY A 296 19.09 -23.66 1.70
C GLY A 296 18.07 -22.71 1.09
N ALA A 297 16.77 -22.94 1.34
CA ALA A 297 15.68 -22.08 0.93
C ALA A 297 15.70 -20.72 1.63
N TYR A 298 16.17 -20.65 2.89
CA TYR A 298 16.44 -19.37 3.57
C TYR A 298 17.53 -18.57 2.86
N TYR A 299 18.73 -19.12 2.69
CA TYR A 299 19.81 -18.40 2.02
C TYR A 299 19.46 -18.05 0.57
N LEU A 300 18.73 -18.94 -0.11
CA LEU A 300 18.21 -18.68 -1.45
C LEU A 300 17.24 -17.50 -1.43
N SER A 301 16.19 -17.52 -0.60
CA SER A 301 15.20 -16.44 -0.57
C SER A 301 15.86 -15.08 -0.34
N HIS A 302 16.80 -14.98 0.60
CA HIS A 302 17.53 -13.75 0.90
C HIS A 302 18.49 -13.30 -0.21
N ALA A 303 19.30 -14.22 -0.76
CA ALA A 303 20.23 -13.88 -1.83
C ALA A 303 19.48 -13.40 -3.09
N GLU A 304 18.38 -14.07 -3.39
CA GLU A 304 17.48 -13.73 -4.48
C GLU A 304 16.88 -12.34 -4.31
N ALA A 305 16.40 -12.05 -3.11
CA ALA A 305 15.86 -10.77 -2.75
C ALA A 305 16.88 -9.63 -2.89
N ALA A 306 18.12 -9.89 -2.50
CA ALA A 306 19.24 -8.97 -2.64
C ALA A 306 19.48 -8.65 -4.13
N VAL A 307 19.52 -9.68 -4.97
CA VAL A 307 19.71 -9.55 -6.42
C VAL A 307 18.55 -8.80 -7.07
N LEU A 308 17.30 -9.16 -6.76
CA LEU A 308 16.11 -8.49 -7.31
C LEU A 308 16.10 -7.00 -6.96
N SER A 309 16.40 -6.66 -5.70
CA SER A 309 16.48 -5.26 -5.25
C SER A 309 17.61 -4.51 -5.97
N GLY A 310 18.78 -5.13 -6.12
CA GLY A 310 19.89 -4.56 -6.90
C GLY A 310 19.54 -4.33 -8.37
N LEU A 311 18.85 -5.29 -9.01
CA LEU A 311 18.38 -5.17 -10.39
C LEU A 311 17.36 -4.04 -10.54
N ILE A 312 16.40 -3.92 -9.62
CA ILE A 312 15.43 -2.83 -9.62
C ILE A 312 16.14 -1.48 -9.45
N ALA A 313 17.09 -1.38 -8.51
CA ALA A 313 17.88 -0.16 -8.33
C ALA A 313 18.62 0.22 -9.63
N PHE A 314 19.24 -0.76 -10.29
CA PHE A 314 19.91 -0.55 -11.57
C PHE A 314 18.96 -0.10 -12.68
N LEU A 315 17.78 -0.72 -12.80
CA LEU A 315 16.78 -0.36 -13.80
C LEU A 315 16.24 1.06 -13.58
N VAL A 316 15.93 1.43 -12.33
CA VAL A 316 15.50 2.79 -11.98
C VAL A 316 16.62 3.80 -12.23
N TYR A 317 17.88 3.43 -11.97
CA TYR A 317 19.04 4.26 -12.31
C TYR A 317 19.22 4.44 -13.82
N ALA A 318 19.11 3.37 -14.61
CA ALA A 318 19.20 3.45 -16.07
C ALA A 318 18.07 4.30 -16.65
N TYR A 319 16.86 4.18 -16.12
CA TYR A 319 15.72 5.01 -16.49
C TYR A 319 15.91 6.48 -16.10
N SER A 320 16.41 6.76 -14.89
CA SER A 320 16.60 8.12 -14.38
C SER A 320 17.65 8.92 -15.15
N ARG A 321 18.61 8.24 -15.80
CA ARG A 321 19.56 8.90 -16.72
C ARG A 321 18.88 9.48 -17.96
N ARG A 322 17.77 8.91 -18.40
CA ARG A 322 16.97 9.40 -19.54
C ARG A 322 15.90 10.40 -19.09
N ASN A 323 15.27 10.13 -17.94
CA ASN A 323 14.23 10.95 -17.34
C ASN A 323 14.64 11.35 -15.92
N PRO A 324 15.44 12.42 -15.73
CA PRO A 324 15.92 12.79 -14.42
C PRO A 324 14.79 13.34 -13.55
N SER A 325 14.48 12.65 -12.44
CA SER A 325 13.56 13.12 -11.42
C SER A 325 14.04 12.75 -10.01
N PRO A 326 14.02 13.68 -9.03
CA PRO A 326 14.61 13.47 -7.70
C PRO A 326 14.04 12.27 -6.94
N GLU A 327 12.78 11.91 -7.17
CA GLU A 327 12.16 10.74 -6.54
C GLU A 327 12.84 9.42 -6.92
N TYR A 328 13.40 9.33 -8.13
CA TYR A 328 14.10 8.14 -8.60
C TYR A 328 15.39 7.93 -7.82
N TYR A 329 16.08 9.02 -7.45
CA TYR A 329 17.26 8.94 -6.61
C TYR A 329 16.96 8.27 -5.27
N TYR A 330 15.89 8.67 -4.59
CA TYR A 330 15.50 8.08 -3.31
C TYR A 330 15.03 6.62 -3.44
N LEU A 331 14.35 6.27 -4.53
CA LEU A 331 14.01 4.88 -4.83
C LEU A 331 15.26 4.02 -5.06
N ILE A 332 16.25 4.52 -5.79
CA ILE A 332 17.54 3.82 -6.00
C ILE A 332 18.22 3.56 -4.66
N LEU A 333 18.33 4.58 -3.79
CA LEU A 333 18.92 4.40 -2.46
C LEU A 333 18.15 3.39 -1.62
N LEU A 334 16.82 3.37 -1.72
CA LEU A 334 15.96 2.45 -0.98
C LEU A 334 16.23 1.00 -1.38
N PHE A 335 16.23 0.71 -2.68
CA PHE A 335 16.48 -0.64 -3.19
C PHE A 335 17.93 -1.10 -2.94
N ILE A 336 18.92 -0.19 -3.02
CA ILE A 336 20.31 -0.52 -2.63
C ILE A 336 20.41 -0.85 -1.14
N THR A 337 19.68 -0.12 -0.30
CA THR A 337 19.64 -0.38 1.15
C THR A 337 19.11 -1.79 1.42
N TRP A 338 17.98 -2.15 0.82
CA TRP A 338 17.42 -3.50 0.94
C TRP A 338 18.34 -4.57 0.35
N ALA A 339 18.94 -4.32 -0.82
CA ALA A 339 19.92 -5.24 -1.40
C ALA A 339 21.06 -5.56 -0.43
N TYR A 340 21.57 -4.53 0.26
CA TYR A 340 22.61 -4.72 1.27
C TYR A 340 22.11 -5.45 2.53
N MET A 341 20.94 -5.11 3.07
CA MET A 341 20.41 -5.78 4.29
C MET A 341 20.26 -7.30 4.08
N GLU A 342 19.76 -7.69 2.90
CA GLU A 342 19.55 -9.10 2.56
C GLU A 342 20.86 -9.83 2.28
N LEU A 343 21.77 -9.17 1.56
CA LEU A 343 23.11 -9.71 1.36
C LEU A 343 23.86 -9.85 2.69
N HIS A 344 23.65 -8.92 3.61
CA HIS A 344 24.23 -8.99 4.94
C HIS A 344 23.72 -10.22 5.70
N LEU A 345 22.42 -10.50 5.65
CA LEU A 345 21.85 -11.70 6.25
C LEU A 345 22.43 -12.99 5.64
N VAL A 346 22.68 -13.03 4.33
CA VAL A 346 23.30 -14.20 3.69
C VAL A 346 24.75 -14.38 4.09
N LEU A 347 25.54 -13.31 4.09
CA LEU A 347 27.00 -13.38 4.25
C LEU A 347 27.45 -13.45 5.71
N PHE A 348 26.72 -12.82 6.63
CA PHE A 348 27.18 -12.61 8.01
C PHE A 348 26.34 -13.33 9.06
N THR A 349 25.22 -13.95 8.70
CA THR A 349 24.44 -14.75 9.66
C THR A 349 25.08 -16.12 9.87
N PRO A 350 25.55 -16.45 11.09
CA PRO A 350 26.15 -17.75 11.37
C PRO A 350 25.12 -18.87 11.21
N ARG A 351 25.51 -19.96 10.56
CA ARG A 351 24.64 -21.13 10.36
C ARG A 351 24.11 -21.69 11.69
N ASP A 352 24.96 -21.73 12.71
CA ASP A 352 24.60 -22.30 14.02
C ASP A 352 23.56 -21.44 14.75
N SER A 353 23.57 -20.12 14.51
CA SER A 353 22.54 -19.19 15.02
C SER A 353 21.17 -19.52 14.41
N LEU A 354 21.11 -19.72 13.09
CA LEU A 354 19.87 -20.02 12.38
C LEU A 354 19.29 -21.39 12.77
N LEU A 355 20.15 -22.39 12.96
CA LEU A 355 19.72 -23.71 13.44
C LEU A 355 19.14 -23.67 14.85
N ALA A 356 19.63 -22.75 15.68
CA ALA A 356 19.09 -22.49 17.01
C ALA A 356 17.81 -21.62 16.99
N GLY A 357 17.31 -21.23 15.81
CA GLY A 357 16.11 -20.42 15.66
C GLY A 357 16.34 -18.91 15.73
N TYR A 358 17.60 -18.46 15.72
CA TYR A 358 17.94 -17.04 15.87
C TYR A 358 18.32 -16.40 14.54
N GLU A 359 17.40 -15.61 13.99
CA GLU A 359 17.66 -14.73 12.86
C GLU A 359 18.07 -13.31 13.34
N PRO A 360 19.12 -12.69 12.77
CA PRO A 360 19.50 -11.33 13.15
C PRO A 360 18.42 -10.29 12.84
N ILE A 361 17.86 -9.66 13.89
CA ILE A 361 16.78 -8.68 13.78
C ILE A 361 17.28 -7.29 13.35
N LEU A 362 18.54 -6.95 13.66
CA LEU A 362 19.08 -5.60 13.49
C LEU A 362 19.07 -5.07 12.03
N PRO A 363 19.44 -5.85 10.99
CA PRO A 363 19.33 -5.41 9.60
C PRO A 363 17.92 -4.92 9.25
N TYR A 364 16.89 -5.60 9.76
CA TYR A 364 15.49 -5.21 9.55
C TYR A 364 15.11 -3.91 10.26
N VAL A 365 15.59 -3.69 11.49
CA VAL A 365 15.37 -2.43 12.24
C VAL A 365 15.96 -1.25 11.45
N ILE A 366 17.22 -1.36 11.05
CA ILE A 366 17.93 -0.30 10.32
C ILE A 366 17.29 -0.08 8.94
N GLY A 367 16.99 -1.18 8.22
CA GLY A 367 16.28 -1.13 6.95
C GLY A 367 14.92 -0.44 7.04
N SER A 368 14.17 -0.68 8.11
CA SER A 368 12.85 -0.06 8.35
C SER A 368 12.98 1.45 8.62
N ILE A 369 13.94 1.88 9.46
CA ILE A 369 14.21 3.31 9.72
C ILE A 369 14.56 4.03 8.42
N LEU A 370 15.53 3.49 7.67
CA LEU A 370 15.98 4.08 6.41
C LEU A 370 14.85 4.09 5.38
N SER A 371 14.01 3.06 5.34
CA SER A 371 12.85 2.99 4.44
C SER A 371 11.86 4.12 4.70
N ILE A 372 11.51 4.39 5.96
CA ILE A 372 10.62 5.50 6.31
C ILE A 372 11.21 6.83 5.84
N VAL A 373 12.48 7.08 6.15
CA VAL A 373 13.17 8.34 5.78
C VAL A 373 13.21 8.53 4.27
N LEU A 374 13.59 7.48 3.52
CA LEU A 374 13.70 7.53 2.07
C LEU A 374 12.34 7.64 1.38
N LEU A 375 11.31 6.92 1.84
CA LEU A 375 9.94 7.02 1.32
C LEU A 375 9.33 8.39 1.57
N PHE A 376 9.57 8.98 2.75
CA PHE A 376 9.14 10.33 3.06
C PHE A 376 9.82 11.36 2.14
N ARG A 377 11.14 11.25 1.94
CA ARG A 377 11.89 12.12 1.02
C ARG A 377 11.43 11.95 -0.44
N ALA A 378 11.22 10.72 -0.90
CA ALA A 378 10.69 10.44 -2.24
C ALA A 378 9.32 11.11 -2.42
N THR A 379 8.43 10.95 -1.45
CA THR A 379 7.09 11.55 -1.46
C THR A 379 7.12 13.08 -1.54
N ASN A 380 7.97 13.73 -0.73
CA ASN A 380 8.07 15.18 -0.73
C ASN A 380 8.72 15.72 -2.01
N SER A 381 9.69 15.00 -2.57
CA SER A 381 10.33 15.39 -3.84
C SER A 381 9.40 15.40 -5.05
N ILE A 382 8.28 14.66 -5.01
CA ILE A 382 7.25 14.72 -6.07
C ILE A 382 6.37 15.97 -5.90
N LYS A 383 6.13 16.39 -4.66
CA LYS A 383 5.27 17.55 -4.34
C LYS A 383 5.95 18.87 -4.63
N GLU A 384 7.25 18.96 -4.35
CA GLU A 384 8.07 20.13 -4.60
C GLU A 384 8.56 20.07 -6.05
N GLN A 385 7.89 20.76 -6.98
CA GLN A 385 8.40 20.89 -8.35
C GLN A 385 9.79 21.55 -8.30
N PRO A 386 10.88 20.85 -8.64
CA PRO A 386 12.19 21.48 -8.63
C PRO A 386 12.20 22.51 -9.75
N ALA A 387 12.59 23.75 -9.45
CA ALA A 387 12.94 24.73 -10.45
C ALA A 387 14.17 24.23 -11.24
N LYS A 388 13.97 23.48 -12.33
CA LYS A 388 14.99 22.95 -13.27
C LYS A 388 16.35 22.59 -12.62
N GLN A 389 16.37 22.08 -11.40
CA GLN A 389 17.62 21.65 -10.78
C GLN A 389 17.94 20.31 -11.40
N LEU A 390 18.98 20.30 -12.24
CA LEU A 390 19.63 19.08 -12.69
C LEU A 390 20.11 18.34 -11.45
N VAL A 391 19.32 17.37 -10.99
CA VAL A 391 19.71 16.50 -9.90
C VAL A 391 20.92 15.72 -10.39
N SER A 392 22.10 16.09 -9.89
CA SER A 392 23.34 15.36 -10.20
C SER A 392 23.31 14.02 -9.48
N TYR A 393 23.03 12.95 -10.25
CA TYR A 393 23.17 11.55 -9.88
C TYR A 393 24.66 11.19 -9.83
N SER A 394 25.40 11.78 -8.90
CA SER A 394 26.80 11.46 -8.72
C SER A 394 26.93 10.05 -8.14
N ALA A 395 27.62 9.16 -8.84
CA ALA A 395 27.97 7.83 -8.34
C ALA A 395 28.65 7.91 -6.97
N GLN A 396 29.40 8.99 -6.69
CA GLN A 396 30.01 9.25 -5.39
C GLN A 396 28.99 9.34 -4.26
N LYS A 397 27.81 9.94 -4.50
CA LYS A 397 26.75 10.03 -3.48
C LYS A 397 26.12 8.67 -3.19
N ILE A 398 25.96 7.84 -4.22
CA ILE A 398 25.45 6.47 -4.07
C ILE A 398 26.47 5.62 -3.30
N ILE A 399 27.75 5.71 -3.64
CA ILE A 399 28.84 5.01 -2.91
C ILE A 399 28.90 5.48 -1.46
N LEU A 400 28.85 6.79 -1.22
CA LEU A 400 28.81 7.34 0.14
C LEU A 400 27.60 6.81 0.93
N TRP A 401 26.44 6.70 0.29
CA TRP A 401 25.26 6.12 0.91
C TRP A 401 25.47 4.64 1.28
N ILE A 402 26.03 3.84 0.37
CA ILE A 402 26.38 2.44 0.65
C ILE A 402 27.32 2.35 1.85
N CYS A 403 28.39 3.15 1.88
CA CYS A 403 29.31 3.21 3.01
C CYS A 403 28.61 3.61 4.31
N LEU A 404 27.67 4.55 4.26
CA LEU A 404 26.86 4.96 5.41
C LEU A 404 25.97 3.80 5.90
N VAL A 405 25.25 3.12 5.02
CA VAL A 405 24.40 1.97 5.37
C VAL A 405 25.23 0.86 6.02
N ILE A 406 26.38 0.51 5.40
CA ILE A 406 27.33 -0.46 5.97
C ILE A 406 27.74 -0.02 7.36
N SER A 407 28.19 1.24 7.52
CA SER A 407 28.63 1.77 8.81
C SER A 407 27.53 1.72 9.87
N PHE A 408 26.28 2.04 9.52
CA PHE A 408 25.14 1.96 10.43
C PHE A 408 24.89 0.52 10.92
N VAL A 409 24.95 -0.47 10.03
CA VAL A 409 24.78 -1.88 10.40
C VAL A 409 25.92 -2.35 11.30
N TRP A 410 27.17 -2.05 10.94
CA TRP A 410 28.33 -2.44 11.74
C TRP A 410 28.36 -1.79 13.11
N VAL A 411 28.05 -0.49 13.20
CA VAL A 411 27.93 0.21 14.50
C VAL A 411 26.80 -0.39 15.33
N GLY A 412 25.66 -0.70 14.71
CA GLY A 412 24.54 -1.34 15.40
C GLY A 412 24.90 -2.73 15.94
N GLU A 413 25.60 -3.57 15.16
CA GLU A 413 26.05 -4.89 15.62
C GLU A 413 27.08 -4.76 16.74
N LEU A 414 27.98 -3.76 16.67
CA LEU A 414 28.94 -3.48 17.74
C LEU A 414 28.23 -3.05 19.05
N ILE A 415 27.21 -2.20 18.94
CA ILE A 415 26.38 -1.80 20.10
C ILE A 415 25.66 -3.04 20.66
N ARG A 416 25.00 -3.83 19.80
CA ARG A 416 24.32 -5.07 20.19
C ARG A 416 25.28 -5.99 20.95
N HIS A 417 26.48 -6.22 20.41
CA HIS A 417 27.47 -7.07 21.05
C HIS A 417 27.88 -6.54 22.43
N GLN A 418 28.13 -5.24 22.59
CA GLN A 418 28.46 -4.64 23.89
C GLN A 418 27.30 -4.73 24.89
N VAL A 419 26.06 -4.56 24.45
CA VAL A 419 24.87 -4.69 25.31
C VAL A 419 24.69 -6.14 25.75
N LEU A 420 24.80 -7.10 24.83
CA LEU A 420 24.65 -8.52 25.12
C LEU A 420 25.74 -9.05 26.06
N GLN A 421 26.97 -8.55 25.95
CA GLN A 421 28.03 -8.88 26.90
C GLN A 421 27.72 -8.40 28.33
N ARG A 422 27.06 -7.24 28.46
CA ARG A 422 26.75 -6.64 29.78
C ARG A 422 25.45 -7.17 30.37
N ASN A 423 24.45 -7.44 29.53
CA ASN A 423 23.15 -7.95 29.93
C ASN A 423 22.73 -9.08 28.96
N PRO A 424 23.15 -10.32 29.21
CA PRO A 424 22.78 -11.47 28.38
C PRO A 424 21.27 -11.74 28.37
N GLU A 425 20.54 -11.24 29.37
CA GLU A 425 19.07 -11.35 29.45
C GLU A 425 18.33 -10.42 28.46
N VAL A 426 19.05 -9.54 27.76
CA VAL A 426 18.49 -8.62 26.73
C VAL A 426 18.46 -9.28 25.33
N ILE A 427 18.81 -10.57 25.23
CA ILE A 427 18.67 -11.34 23.99
C ILE A 427 17.18 -11.41 23.62
N ASP A 428 16.89 -11.08 22.36
CA ASP A 428 15.55 -11.07 21.75
C ASP A 428 14.53 -10.13 22.39
N THR A 429 14.85 -8.83 22.44
CA THR A 429 13.88 -7.83 22.90
C THR A 429 12.64 -7.85 21.98
N PRO A 430 11.44 -8.17 22.48
CA PRO A 430 10.22 -8.07 21.70
C PRO A 430 9.92 -6.63 21.26
N LEU A 431 10.56 -5.67 21.91
CA LEU A 431 10.62 -4.26 21.53
C LEU A 431 11.14 -4.05 20.10
N ALA A 432 12.12 -4.84 19.64
CA ALA A 432 12.64 -4.74 18.27
C ALA A 432 11.62 -5.24 17.24
N ALA A 433 10.95 -6.36 17.51
CA ALA A 433 9.87 -6.89 16.66
C ALA A 433 8.70 -5.91 16.57
N SER A 434 8.26 -5.37 17.72
CA SER A 434 7.23 -4.32 17.80
C SER A 434 7.61 -3.06 17.02
N PHE A 435 8.89 -2.64 17.10
CA PHE A 435 9.37 -1.50 16.33
C PHE A 435 9.35 -1.76 14.82
N ILE A 436 9.85 -2.93 14.37
CA ILE A 436 9.83 -3.31 12.95
C ILE A 436 8.40 -3.31 12.44
N LEU A 437 7.47 -3.88 13.19
CA LEU A 437 6.06 -3.96 12.84
C LEU A 437 5.43 -2.57 12.62
N VAL A 438 5.56 -1.68 13.60
CA VAL A 438 5.05 -0.31 13.50
C VAL A 438 5.74 0.47 12.37
N ALA A 439 7.06 0.33 12.25
CA ALA A 439 7.85 1.01 11.23
C ALA A 439 7.45 0.56 9.81
N ASN A 440 7.21 -0.74 9.60
CA ASN A 440 6.80 -1.25 8.29
C ASN A 440 5.35 -0.89 7.94
N LEU A 441 4.43 -0.78 8.91
CA LEU A 441 3.09 -0.23 8.63
C LEU A 441 3.14 1.24 8.22
N LEU A 442 3.98 2.06 8.88
CA LEU A 442 4.22 3.44 8.46
C LEU A 442 4.88 3.50 7.07
N ALA A 443 5.83 2.62 6.80
CA ALA A 443 6.44 2.48 5.48
C ALA A 443 5.39 2.09 4.42
N MET A 444 4.45 1.20 4.75
CA MET A 444 3.35 0.81 3.85
C MET A 444 2.45 1.99 3.51
N PHE A 445 2.07 2.79 4.51
CA PHE A 445 1.31 4.02 4.31
C PHE A 445 2.04 4.96 3.34
N ALA A 446 3.32 5.23 3.60
CA ALA A 446 4.15 6.11 2.78
C ALA A 446 4.33 5.53 1.36
N PHE A 447 4.49 4.22 1.22
CA PHE A 447 4.60 3.53 -0.05
C PHE A 447 3.33 3.64 -0.89
N ILE A 448 2.14 3.36 -0.32
CA ILE A 448 0.88 3.46 -1.05
C ILE A 448 0.62 4.90 -1.46
N TYR A 449 0.93 5.86 -0.58
CA TYR A 449 0.81 7.27 -0.91
C TYR A 449 1.83 7.73 -1.98
N LEU A 450 3.05 7.20 -1.96
CA LEU A 450 4.03 7.42 -3.02
C LEU A 450 3.53 6.86 -4.36
N ARG A 451 3.00 5.63 -4.36
CA ARG A 451 2.40 5.01 -5.54
C ARG A 451 1.21 5.81 -6.06
N TYR A 452 0.39 6.35 -5.16
CA TYR A 452 -0.68 7.29 -5.49
C TYR A 452 -0.12 8.49 -6.28
N LEU A 453 0.89 9.17 -5.74
CA LEU A 453 1.51 10.34 -6.39
C LEU A 453 2.16 10.00 -7.73
N LEU A 454 2.91 8.89 -7.80
CA LEU A 454 3.55 8.43 -9.03
C LEU A 454 2.52 8.14 -10.13
N THR A 455 1.39 7.53 -9.77
CA THR A 455 0.30 7.25 -10.73
C THR A 455 -0.33 8.56 -11.23
N THR A 456 -0.55 9.54 -10.34
CA THR A 456 -1.10 10.84 -10.75
C THR A 456 -0.16 11.64 -11.65
N LYS A 457 1.17 11.52 -11.46
CA LYS A 457 2.17 12.22 -12.28
C LYS A 457 2.42 11.52 -13.62
N GLY A 458 2.43 10.19 -13.62
CA GLY A 458 2.79 9.36 -14.78
C GLY A 458 1.67 9.10 -15.78
N GLY A 459 0.42 9.50 -15.50
CA GLY A 459 -0.72 9.35 -16.42
C GLY A 459 -1.14 7.90 -16.68
N GLY A 460 -0.72 6.94 -15.85
CA GLY A 460 -1.06 5.52 -16.03
C GLY A 460 -0.26 4.58 -15.14
N TRP A 461 -0.66 3.30 -15.12
CA TRP A 461 -0.07 2.23 -14.30
C TRP A 461 1.25 1.68 -14.85
N GLU A 462 1.39 1.62 -16.16
CA GLU A 462 2.47 0.90 -16.86
C GLU A 462 3.79 1.69 -16.91
N SER A 463 3.89 2.79 -16.14
CA SER A 463 5.15 3.50 -16.02
C SER A 463 6.22 2.57 -15.46
N ALA A 464 7.40 2.60 -16.10
CA ALA A 464 8.61 1.89 -15.71
C ALA A 464 9.11 2.21 -14.28
N VAL A 465 8.41 3.08 -13.55
CA VAL A 465 8.71 3.44 -12.15
C VAL A 465 7.67 2.86 -11.18
N ILE A 466 6.39 2.82 -11.58
CA ILE A 466 5.28 2.39 -10.69
C ILE A 466 5.35 0.89 -10.43
N THR A 467 5.65 0.10 -11.47
CA THR A 467 5.72 -1.36 -11.29
C THR A 467 6.95 -1.80 -10.49
N PRO A 468 8.17 -1.27 -10.74
CA PRO A 468 9.31 -1.54 -9.86
C PRO A 468 9.09 -1.07 -8.42
N ALA A 469 8.49 0.10 -8.21
CA ALA A 469 8.08 0.53 -6.88
C ALA A 469 7.09 -0.46 -6.25
N GLY A 470 6.20 -1.07 -7.04
CA GLY A 470 5.29 -2.14 -6.61
C GLY A 470 5.98 -3.32 -5.91
N PHE A 471 7.19 -3.71 -6.33
CA PHE A 471 7.96 -4.79 -5.68
C PHE A 471 8.37 -4.44 -4.25
N LEU A 472 8.41 -3.16 -3.87
CA LEU A 472 8.64 -2.76 -2.47
C LEU A 472 7.53 -3.28 -1.54
N SER A 473 6.32 -3.52 -2.05
CA SER A 473 5.25 -4.10 -1.21
C SER A 473 5.60 -5.52 -0.73
N LEU A 474 6.33 -6.31 -1.52
CA LEU A 474 6.75 -7.66 -1.13
C LEU A 474 7.65 -7.62 0.11
N TRP A 475 8.54 -6.62 0.15
CA TRP A 475 9.45 -6.35 1.27
C TRP A 475 8.71 -5.97 2.54
N ILE A 476 7.87 -4.94 2.43
CA ILE A 476 7.15 -4.39 3.56
C ILE A 476 6.21 -5.45 4.16
N ILE A 477 5.48 -6.18 3.31
CA ILE A 477 4.54 -7.22 3.75
C ILE A 477 5.29 -8.38 4.40
N ARG A 478 6.40 -8.86 3.82
CA ARG A 478 7.21 -9.91 4.43
C ARG A 478 7.67 -9.53 5.83
N ASN A 479 8.23 -8.34 6.01
CA ASN A 479 8.72 -7.90 7.32
C ASN A 479 7.59 -7.82 8.36
N ILE A 480 6.42 -7.33 7.97
CA ILE A 480 5.23 -7.30 8.83
C ILE A 480 4.86 -8.72 9.27
N LEU A 481 4.83 -9.69 8.34
CA LEU A 481 4.50 -11.09 8.67
C LEU A 481 5.56 -11.75 9.57
N LYS A 482 6.85 -11.53 9.28
CA LYS A 482 7.97 -12.10 10.06
C LYS A 482 8.01 -11.60 11.50
N THR A 483 7.49 -10.40 11.79
CA THR A 483 7.41 -9.90 13.18
C THR A 483 6.37 -10.61 14.03
N VAL A 484 5.42 -11.32 13.42
CA VAL A 484 4.32 -11.99 14.12
C VAL A 484 4.56 -13.49 14.26
N PHE A 485 5.16 -14.10 13.25
CA PHE A 485 5.38 -15.54 13.21
C PHE A 485 6.78 -15.90 13.67
N ILE A 486 6.87 -16.92 14.55
CA ILE A 486 8.15 -17.50 14.98
C ILE A 486 8.90 -18.05 13.77
N GLU A 487 10.23 -17.97 13.83
CA GLU A 487 11.15 -18.53 12.86
C GLU A 487 10.82 -20.00 12.54
N TRP A 488 10.94 -20.36 11.27
CA TRP A 488 10.67 -21.72 10.76
C TRP A 488 9.21 -22.19 10.84
N SER A 489 8.30 -21.40 11.40
CA SER A 489 6.87 -21.70 11.36
C SER A 489 6.31 -21.59 9.93
N ILE A 490 5.15 -22.20 9.70
CA ILE A 490 4.42 -22.11 8.44
C ILE A 490 4.15 -20.64 8.07
N GLY A 491 3.74 -19.81 9.03
CA GLY A 491 3.44 -18.40 8.77
C GLY A 491 4.68 -17.62 8.34
N TRP A 492 5.83 -17.93 8.94
CA TRP A 492 7.12 -17.39 8.52
C TRP A 492 7.49 -17.85 7.10
N TRP A 493 7.32 -19.13 6.78
CA TRP A 493 7.55 -19.65 5.42
C TRP A 493 6.58 -19.08 4.39
N ALA A 494 5.34 -18.82 4.75
CA ALA A 494 4.37 -18.19 3.86
C ALA A 494 4.83 -16.76 3.45
N ALA A 495 5.48 -16.05 4.36
CA ALA A 495 6.11 -14.76 4.07
C ALA A 495 7.35 -14.90 3.16
N GLU A 496 8.19 -15.92 3.38
CA GLU A 496 9.35 -16.21 2.52
C GLU A 496 8.94 -16.65 1.11
N ILE A 497 7.94 -17.51 0.98
CA ILE A 497 7.42 -17.99 -0.31
C ILE A 497 6.83 -16.84 -1.13
N LEU A 498 6.21 -15.85 -0.49
CA LEU A 498 5.76 -14.64 -1.18
C LEU A 498 6.94 -13.91 -1.85
N LEU A 499 8.08 -13.86 -1.18
CA LEU A 499 9.29 -13.26 -1.72
C LEU A 499 9.91 -14.12 -2.85
N LEU A 500 9.93 -15.44 -2.70
CA LEU A 500 10.33 -16.38 -3.78
C LEU A 500 9.42 -16.26 -5.01
N GLY A 501 8.11 -16.10 -4.84
CA GLY A 501 7.17 -15.83 -5.93
C GLY A 501 7.47 -14.50 -6.63
N GLY A 502 7.88 -13.50 -5.84
CA GLY A 502 8.41 -12.23 -6.33
C GLY A 502 9.63 -12.40 -7.24
N LEU A 503 10.51 -13.36 -6.94
CA LEU A 503 11.64 -13.68 -7.82
C LEU A 503 11.19 -14.33 -9.13
N VAL A 504 10.30 -15.32 -9.11
CA VAL A 504 9.91 -16.00 -10.37
C VAL A 504 9.22 -15.03 -11.32
N LEU A 505 8.34 -14.20 -10.79
CA LEU A 505 7.54 -13.28 -11.60
C LEU A 505 8.26 -11.95 -11.85
N GLY A 506 9.17 -11.54 -10.97
CA GLY A 506 9.76 -10.20 -10.95
C GLY A 506 10.55 -9.83 -12.19
N PRO A 507 11.63 -10.56 -12.53
CA PRO A 507 12.41 -10.36 -13.74
C PRO A 507 11.57 -10.51 -15.01
N VAL A 508 10.57 -11.40 -15.01
CA VAL A 508 9.67 -11.59 -16.16
C VAL A 508 8.81 -10.34 -16.38
N ILE A 509 8.18 -9.83 -15.32
CA ILE A 509 7.37 -8.60 -15.37
C ILE A 509 8.24 -7.39 -15.74
N LEU A 510 9.40 -7.23 -15.11
CA LEU A 510 10.34 -6.14 -15.38
C LEU A 510 10.86 -6.20 -16.82
N GLY A 511 11.19 -7.39 -17.31
CA GLY A 511 11.62 -7.62 -18.69
C GLY A 511 10.54 -7.28 -19.70
N MET A 512 9.29 -7.70 -19.47
CA MET A 512 8.16 -7.35 -20.33
C MET A 512 7.91 -5.84 -20.37
N LEU A 513 7.95 -5.16 -19.22
CA LEU A 513 7.79 -3.70 -19.15
C LEU A 513 8.93 -2.97 -19.85
N TYR A 514 10.16 -3.44 -19.69
CA TYR A 514 11.30 -2.87 -20.37
C TYR A 514 11.18 -3.02 -21.89
N LEU A 515 10.84 -4.22 -22.39
CA LEU A 515 10.61 -4.46 -23.82
C LEU A 515 9.49 -3.58 -24.37
N ASN A 516 8.36 -3.47 -23.66
CA ASN A 516 7.27 -2.59 -24.07
C ASN A 516 7.73 -1.13 -24.14
N SER A 517 8.46 -0.66 -23.12
CA SER A 517 9.00 0.70 -23.11
C SER A 517 10.02 0.95 -24.24
N MET A 518 10.80 -0.06 -24.62
CA MET A 518 11.71 0.01 -25.76
C MET A 518 10.95 0.09 -27.09
N PHE A 519 9.92 -0.73 -27.29
CA PHE A 519 9.09 -0.68 -28.50
C PHE A 519 8.34 0.65 -28.61
N GLU A 520 7.83 1.19 -27.51
CA GLU A 520 7.22 2.52 -27.50
C GLU A 520 8.24 3.61 -27.86
N ALA A 521 9.44 3.56 -27.28
CA ALA A 521 10.52 4.50 -27.59
C ALA A 521 10.97 4.41 -29.05
N GLU A 522 11.13 3.20 -29.59
CA GLU A 522 11.49 2.97 -31.00
C GLU A 522 10.37 3.44 -31.94
N SER A 523 9.11 3.17 -31.60
CA SER A 523 7.96 3.65 -32.38
C SER A 523 7.85 5.18 -32.37
N SER A 524 8.14 5.80 -31.23
CA SER A 524 8.14 7.25 -31.05
C SER A 524 9.29 7.89 -31.82
N GLN A 525 10.50 7.30 -31.74
CA GLN A 525 11.65 7.71 -32.52
C GLN A 525 11.37 7.57 -34.02
N ARG A 526 10.80 6.45 -34.47
CA ARG A 526 10.44 6.24 -35.87
C ARG A 526 9.41 7.27 -36.33
N LYS A 527 8.38 7.56 -35.52
CA LYS A 527 7.42 8.63 -35.81
C LYS A 527 8.11 9.99 -35.88
N ALA A 528 8.98 10.31 -34.92
CA ALA A 528 9.72 11.56 -34.89
C ALA A 528 10.65 11.71 -36.11
N THR A 529 11.34 10.64 -36.52
CA THR A 529 12.15 10.61 -37.74
C THR A 529 11.28 10.80 -38.97
N VAL A 530 10.14 10.12 -39.08
CA VAL A 530 9.20 10.33 -40.21
C VAL A 530 8.66 11.76 -40.23
N TYR A 531 8.30 12.33 -39.08
CA TYR A 531 7.86 13.73 -38.99
C TYR A 531 9.00 14.70 -39.33
N ALA A 532 10.23 14.43 -38.89
CA ALA A 532 11.40 15.23 -39.23
C ALA A 532 11.75 15.15 -40.72
N ASP A 533 11.64 13.97 -41.33
CA ASP A 533 11.86 13.76 -42.76
C ASP A 533 10.76 14.43 -43.59
N LEU A 534 9.49 14.35 -43.16
CA LEU A 534 8.37 15.08 -43.78
C LEU A 534 8.60 16.59 -43.69
N LEU A 535 8.94 17.11 -42.51
CA LEU A 535 9.26 18.52 -42.31
C LEU A 535 10.48 18.94 -43.15
N GLY A 536 11.51 18.12 -43.22
CA GLY A 536 12.71 18.36 -44.02
C GLY A 536 12.40 18.38 -45.51
N HIS A 537 11.61 17.43 -46.00
CA HIS A 537 11.15 17.37 -47.39
C HIS A 537 10.30 18.60 -47.74
N ASP A 538 9.35 18.97 -46.89
CA ASP A 538 8.50 20.14 -47.12
C ASP A 538 9.33 21.44 -47.11
N MET A 539 10.23 21.62 -46.14
CA MET A 539 11.17 22.77 -46.14
C MET A 539 12.05 22.79 -47.39
N THR A 540 12.54 21.64 -47.85
CA THR A 540 13.40 21.55 -49.05
C THR A 540 12.63 21.90 -50.31
N ASN A 541 11.37 21.45 -50.45
CA ASN A 541 10.50 21.79 -51.56
C ASN A 541 10.17 23.29 -51.59
N TYR A 542 9.88 23.89 -50.43
CA TYR A 542 9.68 25.33 -50.33
C TYR A 542 10.95 26.12 -50.70
N LEU A 543 12.12 25.69 -50.21
CA LEU A 543 13.42 26.29 -50.57
C LEU A 543 13.74 26.17 -52.06
N GLN A 544 13.45 25.02 -52.69
CA GLN A 544 13.62 24.83 -54.13
C GLN A 544 12.65 25.70 -54.94
N ALA A 545 11.38 25.78 -54.55
CA ALA A 545 10.41 26.66 -55.22
C ALA A 545 10.83 28.14 -55.15
N ILE A 546 11.32 28.59 -53.99
CA ILE A 546 11.87 29.93 -53.81
C ILE A 546 13.15 30.13 -54.65
N GLN A 547 14.06 29.16 -54.68
CA GLN A 547 15.27 29.24 -55.52
C GLN A 547 14.96 29.28 -57.01
N VAL A 548 13.98 28.49 -57.48
CA VAL A 548 13.53 28.50 -58.88
C VAL A 548 12.90 29.85 -59.21
N ALA A 549 12.05 30.39 -58.33
CA ALA A 549 11.48 31.72 -58.51
C ALA A 549 12.53 32.84 -58.56
N LEU A 550 13.54 32.79 -57.66
CA LEU A 550 14.70 33.69 -57.67
C LEU A 550 15.55 33.53 -58.94
N GLY A 551 15.73 32.29 -59.41
CA GLY A 551 16.43 32.00 -60.66
C GLY A 551 15.71 32.58 -61.88
N ILE A 552 14.38 32.47 -61.94
CA ILE A 552 13.54 33.07 -63.00
C ILE A 552 13.60 34.59 -62.95
N MET A 553 13.65 35.19 -61.75
CA MET A 553 13.83 36.64 -61.60
C MET A 553 15.17 37.14 -62.15
N ASN A 554 16.25 36.36 -61.97
CA ASN A 554 17.61 36.70 -62.39
C ASN A 554 17.91 36.43 -63.87
N LEU A 555 16.98 35.84 -64.64
CA LEU A 555 17.14 35.69 -66.08
C LEU A 555 16.82 37.03 -66.79
N ASP A 556 17.79 37.57 -67.52
CA ASP A 556 17.65 38.84 -68.24
C ASP A 556 16.62 38.78 -69.39
N ASP A 557 16.42 37.60 -69.97
CA ASP A 557 15.49 37.36 -71.09
C ASP A 557 14.07 36.91 -70.67
N ALA A 558 13.79 36.80 -69.36
CA ALA A 558 12.49 36.33 -68.89
C ALA A 558 11.41 37.42 -69.00
N SER A 559 10.22 37.04 -69.52
CA SER A 559 9.13 38.00 -69.73
C SER A 559 8.64 38.62 -68.40
N PRO A 560 8.13 39.87 -68.41
CA PRO A 560 7.63 40.53 -67.20
C PRO A 560 6.53 39.73 -66.48
N ASP A 561 5.68 39.05 -67.24
CA ASP A 561 4.61 38.19 -66.71
C ASP A 561 5.14 36.93 -66.02
N ALA A 562 6.23 36.35 -66.54
CA ALA A 562 6.88 35.20 -65.91
C ALA A 562 7.54 35.59 -64.58
N LYS A 563 8.12 36.79 -64.50
CA LYS A 563 8.73 37.32 -63.27
C LYS A 563 7.67 37.63 -62.20
N SER A 564 6.52 38.18 -62.58
CA SER A 564 5.44 38.47 -61.61
C SER A 564 4.81 37.20 -61.03
N LYS A 565 4.54 36.19 -61.88
CA LYS A 565 4.04 34.88 -61.44
C LYS A 565 5.00 34.14 -60.52
N ALA A 566 6.30 34.18 -60.82
CA ALA A 566 7.32 33.57 -59.98
C ALA A 566 7.37 34.23 -58.58
N LEU A 567 7.21 35.55 -58.51
CA LEU A 567 7.13 36.30 -57.25
C LEU A 567 5.88 35.95 -56.44
N GLU A 568 4.74 35.79 -57.11
CA GLU A 568 3.47 35.39 -56.49
C GLU A 568 3.54 33.95 -55.95
N GLU A 569 4.09 33.00 -56.71
CA GLU A 569 4.31 31.62 -56.27
C GLU A 569 5.31 31.52 -55.12
N ALA A 570 6.38 32.33 -55.13
CA ALA A 570 7.32 32.41 -54.01
C ALA A 570 6.65 32.99 -52.76
N GLY A 571 5.85 34.05 -52.90
CA GLY A 571 5.10 34.67 -51.81
C GLY A 571 4.07 33.72 -51.19
N LEU A 572 3.33 32.97 -52.02
CA LEU A 572 2.39 31.92 -51.59
C LEU A 572 3.09 30.74 -50.90
N SER A 573 4.29 30.38 -51.36
CA SER A 573 5.10 29.33 -50.74
C SER A 573 5.65 29.76 -49.37
N LEU A 574 6.04 31.04 -49.23
CA LEU A 574 6.49 31.61 -47.96
C LEU A 574 5.37 31.68 -46.92
N THR A 575 4.17 32.12 -47.33
CA THR A 575 2.98 32.18 -46.45
C THR A 575 2.40 30.83 -46.07
N ARG A 576 2.76 29.75 -46.78
CA ARG A 576 2.43 28.37 -46.39
C ARG A 576 3.48 27.76 -45.45
N ALA A 577 4.68 28.34 -45.37
CA ALA A 577 5.77 27.88 -44.53
C ALA A 577 5.78 28.55 -43.14
N ASP A 578 5.28 29.80 -43.04
CA ASP A 578 4.91 30.46 -41.78
C ASP A 578 3.60 29.89 -41.20
#